data_AF-A0A7V8W3N1-F1
#
_entry.id   AF-A0A7V8W3N1-F1
#
_cell.length_a   1.000
_cell.length_b   1.000
_cell.length_c   1.000
_cell.angle_alpha   90.00
_cell.angle_beta   90.00
_cell.angle_gamma   90.00
#
_symmetry.space_group_name_H-M   'P 1'
#
loop_
_entity.id
_entity.type
_entity.pdbx_description
1 polymer ?
#
loop_
_entity_poly.entity_id
_entity_poly.type
_entity_poly.pdbx_seq_one_letter_code
_entity_poly.pdbx_strand_id
1 'polypeptide(L)'
;KEAGYTTTLKLMQIMNEKGLVKRDDSFKTHIYQPAVSREKTQQHLLGKMINTLFGGSTTELVIQALGNHKASPGELEEIQKILTEMKNQ
;
A
#
# COMPACT_ATOMS: atom_id res chain seq x y z
N LYS A 1 10.49 -18.17 10.18
CA LYS A 1 11.39 -18.62 9.09
C LYS A 1 11.89 -17.37 8.39
N GLU A 2 13.20 -17.10 8.42
CA GLU A 2 13.79 -16.05 7.59
C GLU A 2 13.57 -16.39 6.11
N ALA A 3 13.28 -15.37 5.29
CA ALA A 3 13.21 -15.53 3.85
C ALA A 3 14.62 -15.90 3.34
N GLY A 4 14.71 -16.98 2.55
CA GLY A 4 15.99 -17.41 1.98
C GLY A 4 16.55 -16.38 0.99
N TYR A 5 17.88 -16.25 0.95
CA TYR A 5 18.60 -15.31 0.08
C TYR A 5 18.14 -15.36 -1.39
N THR A 6 18.01 -16.56 -1.96
CA THR A 6 17.59 -16.76 -3.35
C THR A 6 16.13 -16.39 -3.58
N THR A 7 15.25 -16.59 -2.60
CA THR A 7 13.85 -16.16 -2.66
C THR A 7 13.75 -14.63 -2.71
N THR A 8 14.49 -13.94 -1.85
CA THR A 8 14.55 -12.47 -1.85
C THR A 8 15.12 -11.95 -3.18
N LEU A 9 16.19 -12.57 -3.69
CA LEU A 9 16.75 -12.20 -4.99
C LEU A 9 15.76 -12.41 -6.13
N LYS A 10 15.04 -13.54 -6.16
CA LYS A 10 14.05 -13.81 -7.20
C LYS A 10 12.90 -12.80 -7.16
N LEU A 11 12.47 -12.38 -5.97
CA LEU A 11 11.47 -11.34 -5.82
C LEU A 11 11.95 -10.01 -6.39
N MET A 12 13.19 -9.59 -6.08
CA MET A 12 13.78 -8.37 -6.63
C MET A 12 13.90 -8.40 -8.16
N GLN A 13 14.26 -9.55 -8.73
CA GLN A 13 14.30 -9.75 -10.19
C GLN A 13 12.91 -9.57 -10.81
N ILE A 14 11.89 -10.21 -10.24
CA ILE A 14 10.49 -10.08 -10.71
C ILE A 14 10.03 -8.61 -10.61
N MET A 15 10.39 -7.91 -9.54
CA MET A 15 10.04 -6.50 -9.37
C MET A 15 10.73 -5.61 -10.41
N ASN A 16 11.98 -5.91 -10.77
CA ASN A 16 12.70 -5.20 -11.83
C ASN A 16 12.11 -5.48 -13.21
N GLU A 17 11.80 -6.75 -13.51
CA GLU A 17 11.10 -7.17 -14.75
C GLU A 17 9.74 -6.47 -14.89
N LYS A 18 9.03 -6.26 -13.78
CA LYS A 18 7.75 -5.53 -13.74
C LYS A 18 7.90 -4.01 -13.70
N GLY A 19 9.12 -3.47 -13.71
CA GLY A 19 9.39 -2.04 -13.65
C GLY A 19 8.99 -1.38 -12.33
N LEU A 20 8.88 -2.13 -11.23
CA LEU A 20 8.59 -1.61 -9.89
C LEU A 20 9.84 -1.06 -9.21
N VAL A 21 11.00 -1.60 -9.57
CA VAL A 21 12.32 -1.16 -9.13
C VAL A 21 13.24 -1.07 -10.33
N LYS A 22 14.27 -0.22 -10.22
CA LYS A 22 15.41 -0.20 -11.13
C LYS A 22 16.60 -0.85 -10.44
N ARG A 23 17.37 -1.62 -11.20
CA ARG A 23 18.62 -2.22 -10.75
C ARG A 23 19.80 -1.45 -11.33
N ASP A 24 20.74 -1.05 -10.48
CA ASP A 24 22.04 -0.55 -10.90
C ASP A 24 23.02 -1.73 -11.06
N ASP A 25 23.54 -1.90 -12.28
CA ASP A 25 24.46 -2.97 -12.68
C ASP A 25 25.92 -2.49 -12.77
N SER A 26 26.20 -1.25 -12.34
CA SER A 26 27.54 -0.65 -12.41
C SER A 26 28.57 -1.33 -11.50
N PHE A 27 28.11 -2.07 -10.48
CA PHE A 27 28.95 -2.77 -9.52
C PHE A 27 28.53 -4.24 -9.37
N LYS A 28 29.44 -5.06 -8.86
CA LYS A 28 29.17 -6.47 -8.53
C LYS A 28 28.02 -6.66 -7.52
N THR A 29 27.71 -5.60 -6.77
CA THR A 29 26.55 -5.54 -5.88
C THR A 29 25.39 -4.85 -6.60
N HIS A 30 24.29 -5.57 -6.81
CA HIS A 30 23.07 -5.00 -7.36
C HIS A 30 22.39 -4.08 -6.33
N ILE A 31 22.28 -2.80 -6.66
CA ILE A 31 21.51 -1.83 -5.87
C ILE A 31 20.15 -1.65 -6.51
N TYR A 32 19.08 -1.82 -5.74
CA TYR A 32 17.70 -1.65 -6.20
C TYR A 32 17.13 -0.34 -5.66
N GLN A 33 16.52 0.45 -6.55
CA GLN A 33 15.83 1.68 -6.21
C GLN A 33 14.36 1.63 -6.68
N PRO A 34 13.41 2.24 -5.95
CA PRO A 34 12.02 2.29 -6.38
C PRO A 34 11.90 3.03 -7.72
N ALA A 35 11.14 2.44 -8.65
CA ALA A 35 10.81 3.06 -9.94
C ALA A 35 9.42 3.72 -9.94
N VAL A 36 8.59 3.39 -8.94
CA VAL A 36 7.22 3.87 -8.79
C VAL A 36 7.05 4.65 -7.49
N SER A 37 6.15 5.64 -7.50
CA SER A 37 5.81 6.38 -6.29
C SER A 37 5.01 5.48 -5.34
N ARG A 38 5.37 5.53 -4.05
CA ARG A 38 4.64 4.84 -2.97
C ARG A 38 3.18 5.26 -2.95
N GLU A 39 2.91 6.56 -2.98
CA GLU A 39 1.56 7.12 -2.86
C GLU A 39 0.65 6.65 -4.01
N LYS A 40 1.14 6.77 -5.25
CA LYS A 40 0.40 6.31 -6.45
C LYS A 40 0.11 4.81 -6.39
N THR A 41 1.07 4.03 -5.90
CA THR A 41 0.92 2.58 -5.73
C THR A 41 -0.13 2.25 -4.66
N GLN A 42 -0.10 2.96 -3.53
CA GLN A 42 -1.08 2.79 -2.46
C GLN A 42 -2.51 3.10 -2.92
N GLN A 43 -2.69 4.23 -3.62
CA GLN A 43 -4.00 4.61 -4.18
C GLN A 43 -4.50 3.57 -5.19
N HIS A 44 -3.63 3.11 -6.08
CA HIS A 44 -3.98 2.07 -7.06
C HIS A 44 -4.41 0.75 -6.38
N LEU A 45 -3.65 0.30 -5.38
CA LEU A 45 -3.97 -0.92 -4.63
C LEU A 45 -5.29 -0.78 -3.86
N LEU A 46 -5.53 0.37 -3.23
CA LEU A 46 -6.76 0.63 -2.50
C LEU A 46 -7.98 0.63 -3.45
N GLY A 47 -7.89 1.32 -4.59
CA GLY A 47 -8.95 1.31 -5.59
C GLY A 47 -9.24 -0.09 -6.13
N LYS A 48 -8.19 -0.88 -6.38
CA LYS A 48 -8.36 -2.29 -6.76
C LYS A 48 -9.08 -3.08 -5.67
N MET A 49 -8.68 -2.92 -4.41
CA MET A 49 -9.31 -3.59 -3.26
C MET A 49 -10.79 -3.24 -3.13
N ILE A 50 -11.14 -1.95 -3.24
CA ILE A 50 -12.52 -1.46 -3.20
C ILE A 50 -13.36 -2.16 -4.28
N ASN A 51 -12.85 -2.20 -5.51
CA ASN A 51 -13.56 -2.82 -6.63
C ASN A 51 -13.68 -4.34 -6.53
N THR A 52 -12.66 -5.02 -6.01
CA THR A 52 -12.62 -6.50 -6.00
C THR A 52 -13.26 -7.12 -4.77
N LEU A 53 -13.12 -6.50 -3.60
CA LEU A 53 -13.55 -7.08 -2.31
C LEU A 53 -14.80 -6.43 -1.74
N PHE A 54 -15.05 -5.15 -2.04
CA PHE A 54 -16.14 -4.36 -1.47
C PHE A 54 -17.16 -3.90 -2.52
N GLY A 55 -17.18 -4.55 -3.69
CA GLY A 55 -18.15 -4.27 -4.75
C GLY A 55 -18.16 -2.82 -5.26
N GLY A 56 -17.05 -2.09 -5.12
CA GLY A 56 -16.97 -0.67 -5.45
C GLY A 56 -17.41 0.28 -4.33
N SER A 57 -17.86 -0.23 -3.17
CA SER A 57 -18.34 0.58 -2.05
C SER A 57 -17.21 1.03 -1.13
N THR A 58 -16.82 2.29 -1.25
CA THR A 58 -15.88 2.93 -0.30
C THR A 58 -16.47 3.00 1.10
N THR A 59 -17.79 3.16 1.24
CA THR A 59 -18.47 3.20 2.53
C THR A 59 -18.35 1.88 3.27
N GLU A 60 -18.51 0.76 2.57
CA GLU A 60 -18.42 -0.58 3.16
C GLU A 60 -16.99 -0.90 3.61
N LEU A 61 -15.98 -0.46 2.84
CA LEU A 61 -14.58 -0.49 3.26
C LEU A 61 -14.36 0.29 4.57
N VAL A 62 -14.87 1.52 4.67
CA VAL A 62 -14.70 2.36 5.88
C VAL A 62 -15.40 1.75 7.08
N ILE A 63 -16.64 1.30 6.91
CA ILE A 63 -17.40 0.61 7.97
C ILE A 63 -16.62 -0.61 8.44
N GLN A 64 -16.03 -1.38 7.52
CA GLN A 64 -15.34 -2.61 7.90
C GLN A 64 -13.95 -2.35 8.51
N ALA A 65 -13.26 -1.30 8.08
CA ALA A 65 -12.02 -0.84 8.69
C ALA A 65 -12.25 -0.34 10.12
N LEU A 66 -13.35 0.38 10.37
CA LEU A 66 -13.71 0.90 11.69
C LEU A 66 -14.36 -0.16 12.59
N GLY A 67 -15.15 -1.07 12.02
CA GLY A 67 -15.91 -2.08 12.75
C GLY A 67 -15.06 -3.24 13.28
N ASN A 68 -13.99 -3.61 12.56
CA ASN A 68 -13.09 -4.69 12.98
C ASN A 68 -11.91 -4.23 13.85
N HIS A 69 -11.61 -2.93 13.89
CA HIS A 69 -10.54 -2.39 14.73
C HIS A 69 -11.12 -1.73 15.98
N LYS A 70 -10.64 -2.12 17.17
CA LYS A 70 -10.72 -1.26 18.35
C LYS A 70 -9.76 -0.08 18.13
N ALA A 71 -10.15 0.87 17.28
CA ALA A 71 -9.42 2.12 17.12
C ALA A 71 -9.33 2.78 18.49
N SER A 72 -8.15 3.29 18.84
CA SER A 72 -7.97 4.02 20.09
C SER A 72 -8.83 5.29 20.05
N PRO A 73 -9.22 5.85 21.22
CA PRO A 73 -9.99 7.09 21.27
C PRO A 73 -9.33 8.24 20.47
N GLY A 74 -7.99 8.34 20.49
CA GLY A 74 -7.26 9.35 19.74
C GLY A 74 -7.32 9.16 18.22
N GLU A 75 -7.23 7.92 17.73
CA GLU A 75 -7.39 7.62 16.30
C GLU A 75 -8.81 7.91 15.82
N LEU A 76 -9.83 7.65 16.65
CA LEU A 76 -11.23 7.99 16.34
C LEU A 76 -11.46 9.50 16.24
N GLU A 77 -10.85 10.29 17.14
CA GLU A 77 -10.91 11.76 17.08
C GLU A 77 -10.25 12.30 15.80
N GLU A 78 -9.10 11.75 15.41
CA GLU A 78 -8.40 12.15 14.19
C GLU A 78 -9.23 11.82 12.93
N ILE A 79 -9.84 10.63 12.88
CA ILE A 79 -10.74 10.22 11.80
C ILE A 79 -11.97 11.15 11.75
N GLN A 80 -12.58 11.46 12.91
CA GLN A 80 -13.73 12.37 12.98
C GLN A 80 -13.37 13.79 12.50
N LYS A 81 -12.18 14.27 12.83
CA LYS A 81 -11.68 15.56 12.37
C LYS A 81 -11.56 15.59 10.84
N ILE A 82 -10.90 14.57 10.25
CA ILE A 82 -10.76 14.45 8.79
C ILE A 82 -12.13 14.42 8.11
N LEU A 83 -13.08 13.63 8.62
CA LEU A 83 -14.44 13.56 8.08
C LEU A 83 -15.18 14.91 8.14
N THR A 84 -14.98 15.67 9.22
CA THR A 84 -15.59 16.98 9.41
C THR A 84 -14.99 18.00 8.44
N GLU A 85 -13.67 17.98 8.26
CA GLU A 85 -12.98 18.83 7.27
C GLU A 85 -13.45 18.53 5.84
N MET A 86 -13.63 17.25 5.49
CA MET A 86 -14.15 16.84 4.18
C MET A 86 -15.61 17.26 3.94
N LYS A 87 -16.44 17.34 4.98
CA LYS A 87 -17.85 17.76 4.87
C LYS A 87 -18.02 19.27 4.72
N ASN A 88 -17.04 20.03 5.21
CA ASN A 88 -17.04 21.49 5.18
C ASN A 88 -16.33 22.08 3.94
N GLN A 89 -15.76 21.23 3.09
CA GLN A 89 -15.36 21.56 1.71
C GLN A 89 -16.54 21.38 0.76
#